data_AF-A0A5E4IN89-F1
#
_entry.id   AF-A0A5E4IN89-F1
#
_cell.length_a   1.000
_cell.length_b   1.000
_cell.length_c   1.000
_cell.angle_alpha   90.00
_cell.angle_beta   90.00
_cell.angle_gamma   90.00
#
_symmetry.space_group_name_H-M   'P 1'
#
loop_
_entity.id
_entity.type
_entity.pdbx_description
1 polymer ?
#
loop_
_entity_poly.entity_id
_entity_poly.type
_entity_poly.pdbx_seq_one_letter_code
_entity_poly.pdbx_strand_id
1 'polypeptide(L)' 'MGMSKKDIGRRRGNIKSRIDELEPKARMDPLKKHPEIHEELAKLKKELAETG' A
#
# COMPACT_ATOMS: atom_id res chain seq x y z
N MET A 1 7.86 13.38 19.41
CA MET A 1 7.08 12.20 19.88
C MET A 1 7.16 11.14 18.80
N GLY A 2 7.97 10.09 19.00
CA GLY A 2 8.08 8.98 18.05
C GLY A 2 6.87 8.05 18.16
N MET A 3 6.41 7.51 17.02
CA MET A 3 5.33 6.52 16.99
C MET A 3 5.67 5.33 17.90
N SER A 4 4.70 4.87 18.68
CA SER A 4 4.88 3.64 19.46
C SER A 4 5.01 2.44 18.52
N LYS A 5 5.68 1.38 18.97
CA LYS A 5 5.77 0.10 18.22
C LYS A 5 4.37 -0.41 17.81
N LYS A 6 3.35 -0.14 18.64
CA LYS A 6 1.94 -0.47 18.33
C LYS A 6 1.39 0.36 17.15
N ASP A 7 1.75 1.63 17.06
CA ASP A 7 1.29 2.52 15.99
C ASP A 7 1.95 2.15 14.65
N ILE A 8 3.23 1.78 14.68
CA ILE A 8 3.95 1.24 13.51
C ILE A 8 3.27 -0.04 13.02
N GLY A 9 2.92 -0.95 13.94
CA GLY A 9 2.22 -2.19 13.61
C GLY A 9 0.85 -1.95 12.98
N ARG A 10 0.05 -1.03 13.55
CA ARG A 10 -1.25 -0.64 12.97
C ARG A 10 -1.09 -0.02 11.59
N ARG A 11 -0.11 0.88 11.41
CA ARG A 11 0.18 1.50 10.12
C ARG A 11 0.55 0.44 9.07
N ARG A 12 1.44 -0.50 9.39
CA ARG A 12 1.77 -1.62 8.48
C ARG A 12 0.56 -2.48 8.14
N GLY A 13 -0.30 -2.78 9.13
CA GLY A 13 -1.55 -3.51 8.90
C GLY A 13 -2.46 -2.79 7.91
N ASN A 14 -2.69 -1.50 8.13
CA ASN A 14 -3.52 -0.67 7.26
C ASN A 14 -2.97 -0.59 5.83
N ILE A 15 -1.65 -0.41 5.68
CA ILE A 15 -0.98 -0.39 4.36
C ILE A 15 -1.17 -1.72 3.64
N LYS A 16 -0.97 -2.85 4.33
CA LYS A 16 -1.17 -4.18 3.74
C LYS A 16 -2.61 -4.39 3.28
N SER A 17 -3.60 -4.06 4.11
CA SER A 17 -5.01 -4.17 3.71
C SER A 17 -5.31 -3.35 2.46
N ARG A 18 -4.79 -2.12 2.38
CA ARG A 18 -4.97 -1.23 1.23
C ARG A 18 -4.35 -1.80 -0.05
N ILE A 19 -3.15 -2.41 0.07
CA ILE A 19 -2.50 -3.11 -1.05
C ILE A 19 -3.37 -4.28 -1.52
N ASP A 20 -3.90 -5.09 -0.60
CA ASP A 20 -4.75 -6.25 -0.92
C ASP A 20 -6.04 -5.85 -1.66
N GLU A 21 -6.59 -4.66 -1.37
CA GLU A 21 -7.74 -4.11 -2.09
C GLU A 21 -7.39 -3.56 -3.49
N LEU A 22 -6.19 -3.00 -3.66
CA LEU A 22 -5.75 -2.39 -4.91
C LEU A 22 -5.12 -3.39 -5.88
N GLU A 23 -4.51 -4.46 -5.38
CA GLU A 23 -3.84 -5.49 -6.18
C GLU A 23 -4.76 -6.21 -7.19
N PRO A 24 -5.98 -6.65 -6.85
CA PRO A 24 -6.89 -7.22 -7.84
C PRO A 24 -7.32 -6.18 -8.88
N LYS A 25 -7.50 -4.91 -8.50
CA LYS A 25 -7.86 -3.83 -9.42
C LYS A 25 -6.74 -3.53 -10.41
N ALA A 26 -5.50 -3.42 -9.93
CA ALA A 26 -4.33 -3.24 -10.77
C ALA A 26 -4.11 -4.44 -11.71
N ARG A 27 -4.39 -5.67 -11.24
CA ARG A 27 -4.28 -6.89 -12.04
C ARG A 27 -5.36 -6.99 -13.12
N MET A 28 -6.55 -6.47 -12.85
CA MET A 28 -7.63 -6.35 -13.83
C MET A 28 -7.42 -5.20 -14.83
N ASP A 29 -6.51 -4.27 -14.53
CA ASP A 29 -6.11 -3.16 -15.41
C ASP A 29 -4.67 -3.29 -15.92
N PRO A 30 -4.36 -4.32 -16.73
CA PRO A 30 -3.00 -4.55 -17.25
C PRO A 30 -2.53 -3.45 -18.21
N LEU A 31 -3.47 -2.71 -18.79
CA LEU A 31 -3.19 -1.58 -19.68
C LEU A 31 -2.93 -0.27 -18.91
N LYS A 32 -2.96 -0.29 -17.57
CA LYS A 32 -2.78 0.89 -16.72
C LYS A 32 -3.68 2.06 -17.13
N LYS A 33 -4.93 1.77 -17.52
CA LYS A 33 -5.91 2.82 -17.83
C LYS A 33 -6.21 3.68 -16.62
N HIS A 34 -6.03 3.12 -15.42
CA HIS A 34 -6.12 3.83 -14.15
C HIS A 34 -4.74 3.92 -13.50
N PRO A 35 -3.88 4.85 -13.96
CA PRO A 35 -2.53 5.00 -13.44
C PRO A 35 -2.53 5.28 -11.93
N GLU A 36 -3.54 5.99 -11.43
CA GLU A 36 -3.75 6.27 -10.00
C GLU A 36 -3.72 5.00 -9.12
N ILE A 37 -4.30 3.88 -9.58
CA ILE A 37 -4.33 2.61 -8.84
C ILE A 37 -2.93 2.02 -8.79
N HIS A 38 -2.20 2.05 -9.90
CA HIS A 38 -0.84 1.51 -10.00
C HIS A 38 0.16 2.36 -9.21
N GLU A 39 0.03 3.69 -9.26
CA GLU A 39 0.85 4.62 -8.50
C GLU A 39 0.60 4.50 -7.01
N GLU A 40 -0.67 4.44 -6.58
CA GLU A 40 -1.02 4.26 -5.17
C GLU A 40 -0.51 2.92 -4.63
N LEU A 41 -0.67 1.84 -5.41
CA LEU A 41 -0.16 0.52 -5.04
C LEU A 41 1.37 0.51 -4.93
N ALA A 42 2.08 1.15 -5.87
CA ALA A 42 3.54 1.29 -5.83
C ALA A 42 3.99 2.11 -4.61
N LYS A 43 3.30 3.22 -4.32
CA LYS A 43 3.58 4.07 -3.16
C LYS A 43 3.38 3.34 -1.84
N LEU A 44 2.27 2.60 -1.72
CA LEU A 44 1.97 1.79 -0.53
C LEU A 44 2.98 0.65 -0.34
N LYS A 45 3.39 -0.03 -1.42
CA LYS A 45 4.44 -1.05 -1.37
C LYS A 45 5.79 -0.48 -0.92
N LYS A 46 6.14 0.71 -1.40
CA LYS A 46 7.35 1.42 -0.97
C LYS A 46 7.28 1.82 0.50
N GLU A 47 6.15 2.39 0.93
CA GLU A 47 5.94 2.77 2.34
C GLU A 47 5.99 1.54 3.26
N LEU A 48 5.47 0.39 2.84
CA LEU A 48 5.56 -0.85 3.61
C LEU A 48 7.02 -1.33 3.77
N ALA A 49 7.85 -1.14 2.76
CA ALA A 49 9.27 -1.48 2.79
C ALA A 49 10.08 -0.53 3.67
N GLU A 50 9.75 0.77 3.65
CA GLU A 50 10.39 1.79 4.49
C GLU A 50 9.95 1.73 5.96
N THR A 51 8.74 1.21 6.23
CA THR A 51 8.24 0.91 7.58
C THR A 51 8.74 -0.49 8.07
N GLY A 52 9.62 -1.11 7.27
CA GLY A 52 10.13 -2.47 7.33
C GLY A 52 11.06 -2.76 8.48
#